data_AF-X1EQF3-F1
#
_entry.id   AF-X1EQF3-F1
#
_cell.length_a   1.000
_cell.length_b   1.000
_cell.length_c   1.000
_cell.angle_alpha   90.00
_cell.angle_beta   90.00
_cell.angle_gamma   90.00
#
_symmetry.space_group_name_H-M   'P 1'
#
loop_
_entity.id
_entity.type
_entity.pdbx_description
1 polymer ?
#
loop_
_entity_poly.entity_id
_entity_poly.type
_entity_poly.pdbx_seq_one_letter_code
_entity_poly.pdbx_strand_id
1 'polypeptide(L)' 'PGDGGLDLYSSIDCKLKPLERKLIPTGIKIAIPKGYAGFVQPKSGLAIKNGISIVNTPGLIDLSSIFIFIVFN' A
#
# COMPACT_ATOMS: atom_id res chain seq x y z
N PRO A 1 -8.66 11.38 15.86
CA PRO A 1 -7.83 10.78 16.94
C PRO A 1 -8.34 9.36 17.25
N GLY A 2 -7.61 8.33 16.82
CA GLY A 2 -8.03 6.93 16.97
C GLY A 2 -7.72 6.02 15.78
N ASP A 3 -7.33 6.60 14.63
CA ASP A 3 -6.98 5.80 13.46
C ASP A 3 -5.63 5.09 13.65
N GLY A 4 -5.59 3.80 13.33
CA GLY A 4 -4.39 2.96 13.47
C GLY A 4 -3.35 3.11 12.36
N GLY A 5 -3.57 4.00 11.39
CA GLY A 5 -2.70 4.20 10.23
C GLY A 5 -3.08 5.42 9.41
N LEU A 6 -2.28 5.70 8.37
CA LEU A 6 -2.50 6.78 7.41
C LEU A 6 -2.81 6.19 6.04
N ASP A 7 -3.77 6.80 5.33
CA ASP A 7 -4.06 6.41 3.95
C ASP A 7 -2.91 6.85 3.03
N LEU A 8 -2.47 5.93 2.17
CA LEU A 8 -1.51 6.19 1.10
C LEU A 8 -2.24 6.38 -0.21
N TYR A 9 -1.75 7.31 -1.03
CA TYR A 9 -2.30 7.60 -2.34
C TYR A 9 -1.38 7.11 -3.44
N SER A 10 -1.95 6.74 -4.58
CA SER A 10 -1.18 6.52 -5.79
C SER A 10 -0.64 7.86 -6.31
N SER A 11 0.60 7.87 -6.75
CA SER A 11 1.19 9.01 -7.46
C SER A 11 0.92 9.00 -8.97
N ILE A 12 0.26 7.95 -9.46
CA ILE A 12 -0.08 7.77 -10.88
C ILE A 12 -1.52 7.28 -11.04
N ASP A 13 -2.13 7.59 -12.17
CA ASP A 13 -3.34 6.89 -12.59
C ASP A 13 -3.00 5.49 -13.08
N CYS A 14 -3.85 4.53 -12.74
CA CYS A 14 -3.68 3.14 -13.13
C CYS A 14 -5.02 2.45 -13.34
N LYS A 15 -5.10 1.64 -14.40
CA LYS A 15 -6.15 0.64 -14.57
C LYS A 15 -5.56 -0.74 -14.31
N LEU A 16 -6.24 -1.53 -13.49
CA LEU A 16 -5.90 -2.92 -13.22
C LEU A 16 -6.95 -3.81 -13.88
N LYS A 17 -6.51 -4.80 -14.65
CA LYS A 17 -7.36 -5.87 -15.14
C LYS A 17 -7.59 -6.92 -14.03
N PRO A 18 -8.65 -7.73 -14.10
CA PRO A 18 -8.83 -8.90 -13.24
C PRO A 18 -7.54 -9.72 -13.15
N LEU A 19 -7.16 -10.09 -11.92
CA LEU A 19 -5.93 -10.84 -11.58
C LEU A 19 -4.60 -10.14 -11.91
N GLU A 20 -4.61 -8.89 -12.41
CA GLU A 20 -3.40 -8.14 -12.70
C GLU A 20 -2.70 -7.69 -11.41
N ARG A 21 -1.37 -7.77 -11.43
CA ARG A 21 -0.50 -7.25 -10.37
C ARG A 21 0.30 -6.09 -10.91
N LYS A 22 0.36 -5.01 -10.14
CA LYS A 22 1.18 -3.85 -10.50
C LYS A 22 1.83 -3.23 -9.29
N LEU A 23 3.06 -2.78 -9.48
CA LEU A 23 3.75 -1.92 -8.53
C LEU A 23 3.24 -0.49 -8.70
N ILE A 24 2.60 0.03 -7.67
CA ILE A 24 2.06 1.39 -7.66
C ILE A 24 2.94 2.29 -6.78
N PRO A 25 3.59 3.32 -7.36
CA PRO A 25 4.37 4.27 -6.58
C PRO A 25 3.45 5.20 -5.78
N THR A 26 3.82 5.47 -4.53
CA THR A 26 3.11 6.44 -3.68
C THR A 26 3.65 7.87 -3.82
N GLY A 27 4.83 8.03 -4.41
CA GLY A 27 5.51 9.33 -4.53
C GLY A 27 6.09 9.86 -3.21
N ILE A 28 5.95 9.12 -2.10
CA ILE A 28 6.46 9.53 -0.79
C ILE A 28 7.61 8.67 -0.30
N LYS A 29 8.37 9.27 0.61
CA LYS A 29 9.49 8.66 1.31
C LYS A 29 9.32 8.97 2.79
N ILE A 30 9.54 7.99 3.64
CA ILE A 30 9.43 8.16 5.09
C ILE A 30 10.76 7.77 5.72
N ALA A 31 11.25 8.62 6.62
CA ALA A 31 12.32 8.27 7.52
C ALA A 31 11.71 7.60 8.75
N ILE A 32 11.93 6.30 8.90
CA ILE A 32 11.45 5.54 10.06
C ILE A 32 12.45 5.75 11.20
N PRO A 33 12.02 6.27 12.38
CA PRO A 33 12.91 6.44 13.51
C PRO A 33 13.48 5.10 14.00
N LYS A 34 14.68 5.13 14.59
CA LYS A 34 15.30 3.94 15.15
C LYS A 34 14.38 3.28 16.19
N GLY A 35 14.25 1.95 16.11
CA GLY A 35 13.40 1.17 17.02
C GLY A 35 11.95 1.02 16.57
N TYR A 36 11.59 1.57 15.40
CA TYR A 36 10.26 1.43 14.80
C TYR A 36 10.33 0.70 13.46
N ALA A 37 9.18 0.17 13.04
CA ALA A 37 8.95 -0.38 11.71
C ALA A 37 7.68 0.24 11.13
N GLY A 38 7.70 0.50 9.82
CA GLY A 38 6.52 0.91 9.06
C GLY A 38 5.89 -0.29 8.38
N PHE A 39 4.56 -0.33 8.36
CA PHE A 39 3.82 -1.39 7.67
C PHE A 39 2.76 -0.78 6.75
N VAL A 40 2.65 -1.35 5.55
CA VAL A 40 1.57 -1.06 4.62
C VAL A 40 0.53 -2.17 4.73
N GLN A 41 -0.73 -1.79 4.94
CA GLN A 41 -1.86 -2.71 5.04
C GLN A 41 -2.97 -2.35 4.05
N PRO A 42 -3.75 -3.34 3.57
CA PRO A 42 -4.84 -3.11 2.63
C PRO A 42 -6.01 -2.37 3.31
N LYS A 43 -6.67 -1.46 2.58
CA LYS A 43 -7.94 -0.89 3.01
C LYS A 43 -9.04 -1.93 2.86
N SER A 44 -9.65 -2.33 3.97
CA SER A 44 -10.79 -3.27 4.01
C SER A 44 -11.92 -2.88 3.04
N GLY A 45 -12.21 -1.58 2.92
CA GLY A 45 -13.20 -1.07 1.99
C GLY A 45 -12.90 -1.36 0.51
N LEU A 46 -11.62 -1.26 0.09
CA LEU A 46 -11.20 -1.58 -1.28
C LEU A 46 -11.15 -3.10 -1.51
N ALA A 47 -10.79 -3.87 -0.49
CA ALA A 47 -10.82 -5.32 -0.55
C ALA A 47 -12.25 -5.84 -0.75
N ILE A 48 -13.22 -5.34 0.02
CA ILE A 48 -14.62 -5.80 -0.06
C ILE A 48 -15.32 -5.30 -1.32
N LYS A 49 -15.14 -4.02 -1.69
CA LYS A 49 -15.89 -3.43 -2.80
C LYS A 49 -15.28 -3.74 -4.17
N ASN A 50 -13.97 -3.90 -4.22
CA ASN A 50 -13.23 -4.00 -5.46
C ASN A 50 -12.29 -5.21 -5.50
N GLY A 51 -12.21 -6.08 -4.50
CA GLY A 51 -11.24 -7.18 -4.55
C GLY A 51 -9.78 -6.71 -4.64
N ILE A 52 -9.49 -5.45 -4.27
CA ILE A 52 -8.16 -4.86 -4.30
C ILE A 52 -7.45 -5.20 -2.99
N SER A 53 -6.29 -5.83 -3.08
CA SER A 53 -5.44 -6.14 -1.93
C SER A 53 -3.95 -5.91 -2.24
N ILE A 54 -3.11 -6.05 -1.22
CA ILE A 54 -1.66 -5.92 -1.33
C ILE A 54 -1.04 -7.31 -1.23
N VAL A 55 -0.23 -7.68 -2.23
CA VAL A 55 0.31 -9.04 -2.40
C VAL A 55 1.20 -9.45 -1.22
N ASN A 56 1.95 -8.50 -0.65
CA ASN A 56 2.91 -8.75 0.41
C ASN A 56 2.42 -8.27 1.79
N THR A 57 1.10 -8.26 2.04
CA THR A 57 0.54 -7.81 3.33
C THR A 57 0.98 -8.70 4.51
N PRO A 58 1.39 -8.12 5.66
CA PRO A 58 1.72 -6.72 5.87
C PRO A 58 3.04 -6.35 5.20
N GLY A 59 3.03 -5.30 4.37
CA GLY A 59 4.22 -4.87 3.64
C GLY A 59 5.16 -4.11 4.54
N LEU A 60 6.29 -4.71 4.93
CA LEU A 60 7.33 -4.03 5.70
C LEU A 60 7.96 -2.90 4.86
N ILE A 61 8.01 -1.69 5.42
CA ILE A 61 8.70 -0.57 4.81
C ILE A 61 10.18 -0.65 5.21
N ASP A 62 11.01 -1.05 4.26
CA ASP A 62 12.47 -0.99 4.37
C ASP A 62 12.99 0.09 3.39
N LEU A 63 13.67 1.11 3.94
CA LEU A 63 14.41 2.18 3.26
C LEU A 63 13.67 3.07 2.23
N SER A 64 13.80 4.40 2.44
CA SER A 64 13.72 5.54 1.51
C SER A 64 12.62 5.65 0.44
N SER A 65 11.79 4.66 0.12
CA SER A 65 10.74 4.74 -0.90
C SER A 65 9.61 3.77 -0.55
N ILE A 66 8.36 4.23 -0.63
CA ILE A 66 7.20 3.37 -0.36
C ILE A 66 6.55 2.99 -1.69
N PHE A 67 6.67 1.72 -2.03
CA PHE A 67 5.96 1.12 -3.15
C PHE A 67 4.92 0.13 -2.65
N ILE A 68 3.76 0.08 -3.30
CA ILE A 68 2.68 -0.83 -2.96
C ILE A 68 2.49 -1.82 -4.12
N PHE A 69 2.65 -3.12 -3.84
CA PHE A 69 2.30 -4.18 -4.79
C PHE A 69 0.81 -4.48 -4.68
N ILE A 70 0.02 -3.95 -5.62
CA ILE A 70 -1.43 -4.17 -5.64
C ILE A 70 -1.75 -5.38 -6.52
N VAL A 71 -2.68 -6.21 -6.06
CA VAL A 71 -3.39 -7.17 -6.90
C VAL A 71 -4.89 -6.86 -6.88
N PHE A 72 -5.52 -6.96 -8.04
CA PHE A 72 -6.97 -6.95 -8.18
C PHE A 72 -7.42 -8.39 -8.41
N ASN A 73 -8.33 -8.91 -7.59
CA ASN A 73 -8.93 -10.23 -7.80
C ASN A 73 -9.98 -10.15 -8.91
#